data_AF-A0A9E3T0V8-F1
#
_entry.id   AF-A0A9E3T0V8-F1
#
_cell.length_a   1.000
_cell.length_b   1.000
_cell.length_c   1.000
_cell.angle_alpha   90.00
_cell.angle_beta   90.00
_cell.angle_gamma   90.00
#
_symmetry.space_group_name_H-M   'P 1'
#
loop_
_entity.id
_entity.type
_entity.pdbx_description
1 polymer ?
#
loop_
_entity_poly.entity_id
_entity_poly.type
_entity_poly.pdbx_seq_one_letter_code
_entity_poly.pdbx_strand_id
1 'polypeptide(L)'
;MRNSLWLLIGLLAACSGAGAEVNSIPATATLAPIVSMTPRFTATPLSTRTPLPTFTFTPSQSPIPPTPSDTPTPTEIPPIIGIIASINTVNVREGPGTGFSAFEALRPGTRVEVLGQDVEGVWLNIRLEDGREGWVATSLVRLQDTPTPLPTLTP
;
A
#
# COMPACT_ATOMS: atom_id res chain seq x y z
N MET A 1 49.04 -1.78 -36.73
CA MET A 1 50.12 -1.12 -35.96
C MET A 1 50.11 0.36 -36.32
N ARG A 2 50.31 1.25 -35.33
CA ARG A 2 50.46 2.74 -35.41
C ARG A 2 49.12 3.51 -35.36
N ASN A 3 48.75 4.12 -34.21
CA ASN A 3 49.08 5.49 -33.72
C ASN A 3 48.48 6.58 -34.62
N SER A 4 47.95 7.73 -34.17
CA SER A 4 47.92 8.41 -32.88
C SER A 4 47.07 9.69 -33.03
N LEU A 5 46.76 10.33 -31.90
CA LEU A 5 46.57 11.78 -31.72
C LEU A 5 45.32 12.43 -32.33
N TRP A 6 44.31 12.64 -31.48
CA TRP A 6 43.39 13.76 -31.62
C TRP A 6 43.97 14.99 -30.91
N LEU A 7 44.09 16.07 -31.69
CA LEU A 7 44.61 17.38 -31.33
C LEU A 7 43.62 18.13 -30.42
N LEU A 8 44.14 18.74 -29.35
CA LEU A 8 43.44 19.72 -28.51
C LEU A 8 43.20 21.04 -29.26
N ILE A 9 41.96 21.50 -29.25
CA ILE A 9 41.50 22.88 -29.49
C ILE A 9 40.66 23.19 -28.24
N GLY A 10 40.94 24.14 -27.36
CA GLY A 10 41.38 25.52 -27.58
C GLY A 10 40.20 26.43 -27.20
N LEU A 11 40.11 26.88 -25.95
CA LEU A 11 39.30 28.05 -25.61
C LEU A 11 39.94 28.83 -24.45
N LEU A 12 40.50 29.97 -24.83
CA LEU A 12 40.91 31.07 -23.96
C LEU A 12 39.69 31.61 -23.20
N ALA A 13 39.83 31.73 -21.87
CA ALA A 13 39.09 32.71 -21.10
C ALA A 13 40.12 33.60 -20.40
N ALA A 14 40.37 34.77 -20.99
CA ALA A 14 41.10 35.85 -20.36
C ALA A 14 40.14 36.65 -19.49
N CYS A 15 40.43 36.79 -18.20
CA CYS A 15 39.85 37.81 -17.33
C CYS A 15 41.00 38.51 -16.61
N SER A 16 41.13 39.81 -16.83
CA SER A 16 42.27 40.64 -16.43
C SER A 16 41.95 41.51 -15.22
N GLY A 17 42.89 41.56 -14.25
CA GLY A 17 43.08 42.64 -13.27
C GLY A 17 42.20 42.58 -12.00
N ALA A 18 42.65 42.91 -10.79
CA ALA A 18 43.89 43.55 -10.35
C ALA A 18 44.10 43.37 -8.82
N GLY A 19 45.39 43.29 -8.41
CA GLY A 19 46.01 43.77 -7.15
C GLY A 19 45.33 43.60 -5.78
N ALA A 20 45.97 42.83 -4.90
CA ALA A 20 46.47 43.26 -3.57
C ALA A 20 47.05 42.05 -2.80
N GLU A 21 48.36 41.88 -2.92
CA GLU A 21 49.30 41.55 -1.84
C GLU A 21 48.73 41.58 -0.39
N VAL A 22 48.68 40.40 0.27
CA VAL A 22 49.24 40.18 1.63
C VAL A 22 49.58 38.69 1.79
N ASN A 23 50.88 38.43 1.91
CA ASN A 23 51.46 37.16 2.30
C ASN A 23 51.22 36.93 3.81
N SER A 24 50.26 36.05 4.16
CA SER A 24 50.01 35.64 5.55
C SER A 24 49.97 34.10 5.64
N ILE A 25 51.00 33.55 6.27
CA ILE A 25 51.17 32.15 6.65
C ILE A 25 49.94 31.56 7.34
N PRO A 26 49.58 30.29 7.10
CA PRO A 26 48.51 29.65 7.86
C PRO A 26 48.95 29.45 9.31
N ALA A 27 48.12 29.87 10.27
CA ALA A 27 48.36 29.62 11.68
C ALA A 27 48.31 28.10 11.96
N THR A 28 49.39 27.56 12.53
CA THR A 28 49.48 26.20 13.06
C THR A 28 48.41 25.99 14.13
N ALA A 29 47.49 25.05 13.89
CA ALA A 29 46.53 24.59 14.88
C ALA A 29 47.24 23.68 15.91
N THR A 30 47.56 24.24 17.08
CA THR A 30 48.02 23.46 18.24
C THR A 30 46.85 22.66 18.81
N LEU A 31 46.92 21.33 18.73
CA LEU A 31 45.95 20.43 19.34
C LEU A 31 46.06 20.48 20.87
N ALA A 32 45.00 20.93 21.54
CA ALA A 32 44.85 20.86 22.99
C ALA A 32 44.66 19.39 23.47
N PRO A 33 45.00 19.06 24.73
CA PRO A 33 44.79 17.71 25.27
C PRO A 33 43.29 17.35 25.30
N ILE A 34 42.99 16.12 24.87
CA ILE A 34 41.64 15.58 24.81
C ILE A 34 41.17 15.31 26.25
N VAL A 35 40.23 16.12 26.74
CA VAL A 35 39.56 15.85 28.01
C VAL A 35 38.65 14.64 27.83
N SER A 36 38.96 13.54 28.52
CA SER A 36 38.17 12.31 28.50
C SER A 36 36.82 12.55 29.18
N MET A 37 35.80 12.86 28.39
CA MET A 37 34.41 12.82 28.84
C MET A 37 33.91 11.38 28.75
N THR A 38 34.18 10.59 29.78
CA THR A 38 33.60 9.25 29.91
C THR A 38 32.30 9.36 30.72
N PRO A 39 31.11 9.31 30.11
CA PRO A 39 29.89 9.23 30.89
C PRO A 39 29.74 7.82 31.46
N ARG A 40 29.77 7.68 32.79
CA ARG A 40 29.40 6.45 33.48
C ARG A 40 27.90 6.44 33.71
N PHE A 41 27.13 5.97 32.72
CA PHE A 41 25.72 5.64 32.93
C PHE A 41 25.62 4.21 33.46
N THR A 42 25.62 4.05 34.78
CA THR A 42 25.17 2.81 35.42
C THR A 42 23.69 2.95 35.72
N ALA A 43 22.85 2.53 34.77
CA ALA A 43 21.43 2.34 34.98
C ALA A 43 21.10 0.88 34.68
N THR A 44 20.81 0.12 35.72
CA THR A 44 20.32 -1.25 35.62
C THR A 44 18.79 -1.18 35.52
N PRO A 45 18.15 -1.40 34.36
CA PRO A 45 16.69 -1.46 34.32
C PRO A 45 16.23 -2.79 34.93
N LEU A 46 15.60 -2.74 36.10
CA LEU A 46 14.85 -3.86 36.65
C LEU A 46 13.49 -3.91 35.95
N SER A 47 13.33 -4.83 34.99
CA SER A 47 12.05 -5.04 34.31
C SER A 47 11.04 -5.68 35.28
N THR A 48 10.32 -4.85 36.04
CA THR A 48 9.17 -5.30 36.82
C THR A 48 7.99 -5.53 35.86
N ARG A 49 7.75 -6.78 35.46
CA ARG A 49 6.53 -7.16 34.75
C ARG A 49 5.36 -7.11 35.72
N THR A 50 4.63 -6.00 35.71
CA THR A 50 3.33 -5.87 36.37
C THR A 50 2.37 -6.90 35.76
N PRO A 51 1.71 -7.78 36.55
CA PRO A 51 0.78 -8.76 36.01
C PRO A 51 -0.41 -8.07 35.34
N LEU A 52 -0.80 -8.64 34.21
CA LEU A 52 -1.89 -8.26 33.32
C LEU A 52 -3.25 -8.21 34.07
N PRO A 53 -4.07 -7.16 33.94
CA PRO A 53 -5.44 -7.19 34.44
C PRO A 53 -6.25 -8.25 33.69
N THR A 54 -6.80 -9.22 34.42
CA THR A 54 -7.77 -10.18 33.90
C THR A 54 -9.07 -9.44 33.59
N PHE A 55 -9.37 -9.21 32.31
CA PHE A 55 -10.70 -8.78 31.88
C PHE A 55 -11.68 -9.96 32.01
N THR A 56 -12.33 -10.06 33.15
CA THR A 56 -13.46 -10.99 33.35
C THR A 56 -14.69 -10.40 32.66
N PHE A 57 -14.97 -10.85 31.44
CA PHE A 57 -16.22 -10.52 30.75
C PHE A 57 -17.37 -11.27 31.44
N THR A 58 -18.16 -10.56 32.24
CA THR A 58 -19.41 -11.07 32.82
C THR A 58 -20.45 -11.23 31.72
N PRO A 59 -20.98 -12.43 31.43
CA PRO A 59 -22.11 -12.56 30.53
C PRO A 59 -23.36 -11.99 31.22
N SER A 60 -23.81 -10.82 30.78
CA SER A 60 -25.12 -10.28 31.17
C SER A 60 -26.20 -10.99 30.36
N GLN A 61 -26.72 -12.10 30.89
CA GLN A 61 -27.89 -12.77 30.32
C GLN A 61 -29.14 -11.95 30.69
N SER A 62 -29.57 -11.08 29.78
CA SER A 62 -30.90 -10.47 29.84
C SER A 62 -31.86 -11.33 29.02
N PRO A 63 -32.93 -11.90 29.60
CA PRO A 63 -33.94 -12.60 28.81
C PRO A 63 -34.71 -11.58 27.97
N ILE A 64 -34.40 -11.52 26.67
CA ILE A 64 -35.10 -10.70 25.69
C ILE A 64 -36.52 -11.27 25.47
N PRO A 65 -37.59 -10.46 25.64
CA PRO A 65 -38.93 -10.85 25.22
C PRO A 65 -39.01 -10.92 23.67
N PRO A 66 -39.73 -11.90 23.08
CA PRO A 66 -39.85 -11.98 21.63
C PRO A 66 -40.73 -10.83 21.14
N THR A 67 -40.11 -9.82 20.55
CA THR A 67 -40.83 -8.85 19.71
C THR A 67 -41.03 -9.53 18.35
N PRO A 68 -42.26 -9.71 17.85
CA PRO A 68 -42.47 -10.13 16.47
C PRO A 68 -41.97 -9.01 15.56
N SER A 69 -40.77 -9.20 15.03
CA SER A 69 -40.20 -8.31 14.04
C SER A 69 -40.54 -8.87 12.68
N ASP A 70 -41.52 -8.25 12.02
CA ASP A 70 -41.67 -8.29 10.56
C ASP A 70 -40.48 -7.55 9.93
N THR A 71 -39.27 -8.08 10.15
CA THR A 71 -38.07 -7.64 9.44
C THR A 71 -38.28 -8.07 7.99
N PRO A 72 -38.32 -7.14 7.01
CA PRO A 72 -38.27 -7.56 5.61
C PRO A 72 -36.99 -8.37 5.46
N THR A 73 -37.12 -9.66 5.16
CA THR A 73 -36.01 -10.50 4.77
C THR A 73 -35.26 -9.73 3.68
N PRO A 74 -33.97 -9.37 3.86
CA PRO A 74 -33.22 -8.73 2.80
C PRO A 74 -33.27 -9.68 1.61
N THR A 75 -33.94 -9.25 0.55
CA THR A 75 -33.92 -9.97 -0.73
C THR A 75 -32.47 -10.06 -1.14
N GLU A 76 -31.87 -11.24 -1.01
CA GLU A 76 -30.51 -11.50 -1.44
C GLU A 76 -30.44 -11.20 -2.94
N ILE A 77 -29.80 -10.07 -3.28
CA ILE A 77 -29.56 -9.71 -4.68
C ILE A 77 -28.60 -10.77 -5.20
N PRO A 78 -28.93 -11.46 -6.30
CA PRO A 78 -28.05 -12.49 -6.81
C PRO A 78 -26.67 -11.88 -7.11
N PRO A 79 -25.57 -12.52 -6.69
CA PRO A 79 -24.24 -11.99 -6.91
C PRO A 79 -23.97 -11.88 -8.41
N ILE A 80 -23.44 -10.74 -8.83
CA ILE A 80 -22.98 -10.55 -10.20
C ILE A 80 -21.61 -11.21 -10.31
N ILE A 81 -21.47 -12.21 -11.18
CA ILE A 81 -20.20 -12.92 -11.34
C ILE A 81 -19.38 -12.26 -12.46
N GLY A 82 -18.14 -11.89 -12.15
CA GLY A 82 -17.14 -11.43 -13.10
C GLY A 82 -16.10 -12.50 -13.39
N ILE A 83 -15.59 -12.52 -14.61
CA ILE A 83 -14.40 -13.30 -14.99
C ILE A 83 -13.29 -12.35 -15.39
N ILE A 84 -12.08 -12.58 -14.88
CA ILE A 84 -10.89 -11.84 -15.30
C ILE A 84 -10.59 -12.18 -16.78
N ALA A 85 -10.84 -11.21 -17.67
CA ALA A 85 -10.74 -11.34 -19.12
C ALA A 85 -9.47 -10.65 -19.66
N SER A 86 -8.35 -10.85 -18.98
CA SER A 86 -7.04 -10.29 -19.33
C SER A 86 -6.09 -11.40 -19.82
N ILE A 87 -5.08 -11.05 -20.62
CA ILE A 87 -3.99 -11.97 -21.02
C ILE A 87 -2.98 -12.14 -19.88
N ASN A 88 -2.82 -11.08 -19.07
CA ASN A 88 -1.85 -11.01 -17.98
C ASN A 88 -2.55 -11.07 -16.63
N THR A 89 -1.77 -11.38 -15.58
CA THR A 89 -2.22 -11.30 -14.19
C THR A 89 -2.72 -9.90 -13.87
N VAL A 90 -3.88 -9.82 -13.20
CA VAL A 90 -4.55 -8.58 -12.86
C VAL A 90 -4.37 -8.30 -11.38
N ASN A 91 -3.89 -7.12 -11.05
CA ASN A 91 -3.64 -6.73 -9.67
C ASN A 91 -4.93 -6.23 -9.01
N VAL A 92 -5.27 -6.83 -7.86
CA VAL A 92 -6.34 -6.38 -6.97
C VAL A 92 -5.76 -5.37 -6.01
N ARG A 93 -6.40 -4.20 -5.95
CA ARG A 93 -5.95 -3.05 -5.18
C ARG A 93 -6.85 -2.77 -3.99
N GLU A 94 -6.30 -2.08 -3.00
CA GLU A 94 -7.04 -1.70 -1.79
C GLU A 94 -8.09 -0.61 -2.04
N GLY A 95 -7.96 0.16 -3.13
CA GLY A 95 -8.88 1.24 -3.47
C GLY A 95 -9.03 1.45 -4.98
N PRO A 96 -10.05 2.23 -5.38
CA PRO A 96 -10.31 2.56 -6.78
C PRO A 96 -9.24 3.55 -7.26
N GLY A 97 -8.20 3.03 -7.92
CA GLY A 97 -7.15 3.88 -8.48
C GLY A 97 -5.82 3.16 -8.65
N THR A 98 -4.97 3.68 -9.54
CA THR A 98 -3.62 3.16 -9.76
C THR A 98 -2.63 3.55 -8.65
N GLY A 99 -2.97 4.55 -7.84
CA GLY A 99 -2.18 4.98 -6.69
C GLY A 99 -2.34 4.13 -5.44
N PHE A 100 -3.37 3.27 -5.38
CA PHE A 100 -3.55 2.34 -4.26
C PHE A 100 -2.68 1.10 -4.42
N SER A 101 -2.17 0.58 -3.31
CA SER A 101 -1.36 -0.63 -3.28
C SER A 101 -2.14 -1.84 -3.78
N ALA A 102 -1.46 -2.68 -4.55
CA ALA A 102 -1.98 -3.99 -4.93
C ALA A 102 -1.62 -5.01 -3.85
N PHE A 103 -2.60 -5.71 -3.30
CA PHE A 103 -2.40 -6.71 -2.27
C PHE A 103 -2.38 -8.14 -2.83
N GLU A 104 -2.93 -8.33 -4.04
CA GLU A 104 -3.08 -9.64 -4.67
C GLU A 104 -3.08 -9.54 -6.19
N ALA A 105 -2.79 -10.64 -6.86
CA ALA A 105 -2.76 -10.72 -8.32
C ALA A 105 -3.56 -11.93 -8.80
N LEU A 106 -4.65 -11.68 -9.52
CA LEU A 106 -5.55 -12.70 -10.06
C LEU A 106 -5.12 -13.15 -11.44
N ARG A 107 -5.22 -14.45 -11.68
CA ARG A 107 -4.92 -15.03 -12.99
C ARG A 107 -6.08 -14.79 -13.97
N PRO A 108 -5.80 -14.76 -15.28
CA PRO A 108 -6.85 -14.85 -16.30
C PRO A 108 -7.80 -16.01 -16.05
N GLY A 109 -9.09 -15.79 -16.24
CA GLY A 109 -10.13 -16.81 -16.04
C GLY A 109 -10.58 -17.02 -14.60
N THR A 110 -9.97 -16.35 -13.61
CA THR A 110 -10.47 -16.39 -12.23
C THR A 110 -11.87 -15.79 -12.15
N ARG A 111 -12.77 -16.48 -11.44
CA ARG A 111 -14.12 -16.01 -11.15
C ARG A 111 -14.09 -15.17 -9.88
N VAL A 112 -14.78 -14.05 -9.92
CA VAL A 112 -14.91 -13.12 -8.79
C VAL A 112 -16.35 -12.66 -8.69
N GLU A 113 -16.80 -12.36 -7.48
CA GLU A 113 -18.09 -11.72 -7.28
C GLU A 113 -17.90 -10.20 -7.37
N VAL A 114 -18.78 -9.51 -8.08
CA VAL A 114 -18.74 -8.05 -8.23
C VAL A 114 -19.76 -7.45 -7.27
N LEU A 115 -19.26 -6.73 -6.27
CA LEU A 115 -20.06 -6.07 -5.24
C LEU A 115 -20.57 -4.70 -5.70
N GLY A 116 -19.85 -4.07 -6.63
CA GLY A 116 -20.23 -2.76 -7.14
C GLY A 116 -19.14 -2.13 -8.00
N GLN A 117 -19.28 -0.84 -8.25
CA GLN A 117 -18.33 -0.05 -9.02
C GLN A 117 -18.12 1.32 -8.37
N ASP A 118 -16.99 1.94 -8.70
CA ASP A 118 -16.69 3.30 -8.29
C ASP A 118 -17.63 4.31 -8.97
N VAL A 119 -17.67 5.55 -8.45
CA VAL A 119 -18.47 6.65 -8.99
C VAL A 119 -18.18 6.89 -10.47
N GLU A 120 -16.93 6.76 -10.90
CA GLU A 120 -16.54 6.95 -12.30
C GLU A 120 -16.77 5.69 -13.18
N GLY A 121 -17.11 4.54 -12.59
CA GLY A 121 -17.31 3.27 -13.30
C GLY A 121 -16.03 2.66 -13.89
N VAL A 122 -14.86 3.24 -13.59
CA VAL A 122 -13.55 2.75 -14.06
C VAL A 122 -13.05 1.56 -13.26
N TRP A 123 -13.52 1.44 -12.02
CA TRP A 123 -13.13 0.40 -11.07
C TRP A 123 -14.34 -0.39 -10.59
N LEU A 124 -14.19 -1.70 -10.51
CA LEU A 124 -15.13 -2.63 -9.91
C LEU A 124 -14.60 -3.03 -8.53
N ASN A 125 -15.49 -2.99 -7.54
CA ASN A 125 -15.27 -3.66 -6.27
C ASN A 125 -15.64 -5.14 -6.44
N ILE A 126 -14.66 -6.01 -6.22
CA ILE A 126 -14.78 -7.45 -6.32
C ILE A 126 -14.52 -8.11 -4.98
N ARG A 127 -15.23 -9.21 -4.74
CA ARG A 127 -15.00 -10.13 -3.66
C ARG A 127 -14.32 -11.40 -4.19
N LEU A 128 -13.22 -11.75 -3.56
CA LEU A 128 -12.47 -12.98 -3.83
C LEU A 128 -13.12 -14.18 -3.12
N GLU A 129 -12.75 -15.39 -3.54
CA GLU A 129 -13.20 -16.64 -2.90
C GLU A 129 -12.83 -16.71 -1.41
N ASP A 130 -11.72 -16.08 -1.00
CA ASP A 130 -11.28 -15.96 0.39
C ASP A 130 -12.12 -14.95 1.21
N GLY A 131 -13.15 -14.35 0.61
CA GLY A 131 -14.04 -13.39 1.23
C GLY A 131 -13.47 -11.97 1.35
N ARG A 132 -12.22 -11.75 0.95
CA ARG A 132 -11.58 -10.43 0.87
C ARG A 132 -12.17 -9.61 -0.27
N GLU A 133 -12.18 -8.31 -0.09
CA GLU A 133 -12.66 -7.35 -1.07
C GLU A 133 -11.50 -6.54 -1.64
N GLY A 134 -11.64 -6.10 -2.89
CA GLY A 134 -10.67 -5.24 -3.52
C GLY A 134 -11.12 -4.70 -4.86
N TRP A 135 -10.29 -3.85 -5.44
CA TRP A 135 -10.63 -3.07 -6.61
C TRP A 135 -9.84 -3.50 -7.84
N VAL A 136 -10.55 -3.64 -8.95
CA VAL A 136 -10.00 -4.01 -10.26
C VAL A 136 -10.57 -3.11 -11.34
N ALA A 137 -9.79 -2.82 -12.39
CA ALA A 137 -10.28 -2.01 -13.49
C ALA A 137 -11.39 -2.75 -14.26
N THR A 138 -12.49 -2.05 -14.55
CA THR A 138 -13.65 -2.59 -15.27
C THR A 138 -13.27 -3.19 -16.63
N SER A 139 -12.30 -2.59 -17.31
CA SER A 139 -11.81 -3.05 -18.62
C SER A 139 -11.14 -4.44 -18.61
N LEU A 140 -10.79 -4.96 -17.43
CA LEU A 140 -10.11 -6.24 -17.25
C LEU A 140 -11.06 -7.36 -16.82
N VAL A 141 -12.33 -7.03 -16.57
CA VAL A 141 -13.35 -7.97 -16.08
C VAL A 141 -14.47 -8.08 -17.10
N ARG A 142 -14.82 -9.32 -17.44
CA ARG A 142 -16.05 -9.61 -18.19
C ARG A 142 -17.13 -10.02 -17.20
N LEU A 143 -18.15 -9.19 -17.06
CA LEU A 143 -19.34 -9.53 -16.30
C LEU A 143 -20.09 -10.67 -17.00
N GLN A 144 -20.53 -11.64 -16.22
CA GLN A 144 -21.48 -12.65 -16.65
C GLN A 144 -22.85 -12.24 -16.12
N ASP A 145 -23.82 -12.11 -17.02
CA ASP A 145 -25.21 -11.99 -16.61
C ASP A 145 -25.60 -13.31 -15.95
N THR A 146 -25.91 -13.26 -14.65
CA THR A 146 -26.47 -14.41 -13.96
C THR A 146 -27.81 -14.73 -14.65
N PRO A 147 -28.01 -15.93 -15.24
CA PRO A 147 -29.27 -16.24 -15.89
C PRO A 147 -30.37 -16.11 -14.85
N THR A 148 -31.36 -15.26 -15.14
CA THR A 148 -32.59 -15.19 -14.34
C THR A 148 -33.11 -16.62 -14.18
N PRO A 149 -33.29 -17.13 -12.94
CA PRO A 149 -33.80 -18.48 -12.78
C PRO A 149 -35.16 -18.55 -13.46
N LEU A 150 -35.28 -19.42 -14.47
CA LEU A 150 -36.54 -19.67 -15.13
C LEU A 150 -37.54 -20.14 -14.07
N PRO A 151 -38.74 -19.54 -13.94
CA PRO A 151 -39.72 -20.02 -12.97
C PRO A 151 -40.03 -21.49 -13.27
N THR A 152 -39.65 -22.37 -12.36
CA THR A 152 -40.03 -23.77 -12.42
C THR A 152 -41.48 -23.85 -11.96
N LEU A 153 -42.41 -24.12 -12.89
CA LEU A 153 -43.78 -24.48 -12.53
C LEU A 153 -43.72 -25.85 -11.84
N THR A 154 -43.83 -25.85 -10.52
CA THR A 154 -43.99 -27.09 -9.74
C THR A 154 -45.33 -27.72 -10.13
N PRO A 155 -45.37 -29.01 -10.54
CA PRO A 155 -46.61 -29.70 -10.89
C PRO A 155 -47.51 -29.96 -9.67
#